data_AF-A0A084TAS1-F1
#
_entry.id   AF-A0A084TAS1-F1
#
_cell.length_a   1.000
_cell.length_b   1.000
_cell.length_c   1.000
_cell.angle_alpha   90.00
_cell.angle_beta   90.00
_cell.angle_gamma   90.00
#
_symmetry.space_group_name_H-M   'P 1'
#
loop_
_entity.id
_entity.type
_entity.pdbx_description
1 polymer ?
#
loop_
_entity_poly.entity_id
_entity_poly.type
_entity_poly.pdbx_seq_one_letter_code
_entity_poly.pdbx_strand_id
1 'polypeptide(L)' 'MLIAYKLVKLAIITAVFLTIFDLVAYGEITWFSRWFGL' A
#
# COMPACT_ATOMS: atom_id res chain seq x y z
N MET A 1 7.01 -16.05 14.06
CA MET A 1 8.44 -15.76 13.80
C MET A 1 8.61 -14.25 13.71
N LEU A 2 9.50 -13.65 14.51
CA LEU A 2 9.68 -12.18 14.65
C LEU A 2 9.77 -11.41 13.31
N ILE A 3 10.23 -12.08 12.24
CA ILE A 3 10.33 -11.52 10.90
C ILE A 3 8.97 -11.26 10.24
N ALA A 4 8.00 -12.17 10.41
CA ALA A 4 6.68 -12.06 9.79
C ALA A 4 5.91 -10.85 10.35
N TYR A 5 6.02 -10.61 11.66
CA TYR A 5 5.43 -9.43 12.30
C TYR A 5 6.02 -8.12 11.76
N LYS A 6 7.35 -8.08 11.55
CA LYS A 6 8.03 -6.92 10.97
C LYS A 6 7.62 -6.68 9.52
N LEU A 7 7.46 -7.76 8.74
CA LEU A 7 7.01 -7.68 7.34
C LEU A 7 5.56 -7.18 7.24
N VAL A 8 4.66 -7.66 8.10
CA VAL A 8 3.27 -7.15 8.17
C VAL A 8 3.26 -5.66 8.52
N LYS A 9 4.04 -5.24 9.51
CA LYS A 9 4.15 -3.82 9.87
C LYS A 9 4.65 -2.97 8.70
N LEU A 10 5.64 -3.46 7.95
CA LEU A 10 6.15 -2.77 6.77
C LEU A 10 5.07 -2.66 5.68
N ALA A 11 4.38 -3.76 5.37
CA ALA A 11 3.32 -3.78 4.36
C ALA A 11 2.19 -2.81 4.68
N ILE A 12 1.77 -2.71 5.96
CA ILE A 12 0.76 -1.74 6.40
C ILE A 12 1.23 -0.31 6.14
N ILE A 13 2.47 0.03 6.51
CA ILE A 13 3.02 1.37 6.29
C ILE A 13 3.06 1.68 4.79
N THR A 14 3.55 0.74 3.97
CA THR A 14 3.60 0.91 2.51
C THR A 14 2.21 1.14 1.90
N ALA A 15 1.20 0.37 2.33
CA ALA A 15 -0.17 0.53 1.86
C ALA A 15 -0.75 1.91 2.21
N VAL A 16 -0.48 2.41 3.42
CA VAL A 16 -0.93 3.76 3.85
C VAL A 16 -0.28 4.84 2.98
N PHE A 17 1.03 4.78 2.77
CA PHE A 17 1.73 5.75 1.93
C PHE A 17 1.25 5.74 0.48
N LEU A 18 1.06 4.55 -0.11
CA LEU A 18 0.53 4.42 -1.47
C LEU A 18 -0.89 4.98 -1.59
N THR A 19 -1.72 4.76 -0.58
CA THR A 19 -3.09 5.30 -0.55
C THR A 19 -3.08 6.82 -0.50
N ILE A 20 -2.26 7.42 0.37
CA ILE A 20 -2.15 8.89 0.47
C ILE A 20 -1.60 9.46 -0.84
N PHE A 21 -0.53 8.86 -1.39
CA PHE A 21 0.04 9.28 -2.66
C PHE A 21 -1.00 9.27 -3.78
N ASP A 22 -1.79 8.20 -3.88
CA ASP A 22 -2.79 8.04 -4.92
C ASP A 22 -3.95 9.03 -4.79
N LEU A 23 -4.41 9.28 -3.57
CA LEU A 23 -5.42 10.31 -3.31
C LEU A 23 -4.90 11.71 -3.68
N VAL A 24 -3.61 11.99 -3.45
CA VAL A 24 -3.01 13.28 -3.78
C VAL A 24 -2.74 13.42 -5.28
N ALA A 25 -2.23 12.37 -5.93
CA ALA A 25 -1.80 12.42 -7.32
C ALA A 25 -2.95 12.22 -8.32
N TYR A 26 -3.89 11.33 -8.01
CA TYR A 26 -4.94 10.88 -8.92
C TYR A 26 -6.35 11.16 -8.40
N GLY A 27 -6.52 11.44 -7.11
CA GLY A 27 -7.84 11.64 -6.49
C GLY A 27 -8.60 10.34 -6.22
N GLU A 28 -8.01 9.18 -6.54
CA GLU A 28 -8.60 7.86 -6.43
C GLU A 28 -7.53 6.82 -6.06
N ILE A 29 -7.93 5.76 -5.35
CA ILE A 29 -7.02 4.70 -4.89
C ILE A 29 -6.80 3.71 -6.05
N THR A 30 -5.63 3.75 -6.70
CA THR A 30 -5.32 2.95 -7.90
C THR A 30 -4.13 2.00 -7.71
N TRP A 31 -3.47 2.04 -6.56
CA TRP A 31 -2.32 1.18 -6.27
C TRP A 31 -2.75 -0.27 -6.16
N PHE A 32 -3.97 -0.55 -5.71
CA PHE A 32 -4.54 -1.90 -5.67
C PHE A 32 -4.73 -2.47 -7.08
N SER A 33 -5.34 -1.71 -7.99
CA SER A 33 -5.52 -2.13 -9.39
C SER A 33 -4.17 -2.29 -10.11
N ARG A 34 -3.21 -1.40 -9.88
CA ARG A 34 -1.85 -1.53 -10.44
C ARG A 34 -1.10 -2.76 -9.94
N TRP A 35 -1.26 -3.13 -8.67
CA TRP A 35 -0.54 -4.27 -8.12
C TRP A 35 -1.15 -5.62 -8.51
N PHE A 36 -2.49 -5.68 -8.56
CA PHE A 36 -3.22 -6.91 -8.86
C PHE A 36 -3.62 -7.06 -10.34
N GLY A 37 -3.39 -6.03 -11.17
CA GLY A 37 -3.64 -6.06 -12.60
C GLY A 37 -5.12 -6.23 -12.97
N LEU A 38 -6.03 -5.87 -12.06
CA LEU A 38 -7.48 -5.83 -12.25
C LEU A 38 -7.91 -4.41 -12.66
#